data_AF-T1H600-F1
#
_entry.id   AF-T1H600-F1
#
_cell.length_a   1.000
_cell.length_b   1.000
_cell.length_c   1.000
_cell.angle_alpha   90.00
_cell.angle_beta   90.00
_cell.angle_gamma   90.00
#
_symmetry.space_group_name_H-M   'P 1'
#
loop_
_entity.id
_entity.type
_entity.pdbx_description
1 polymer ?
#
loop_
_entity_poly.entity_id
_entity_poly.type
_entity_poly.pdbx_seq_one_letter_code
_entity_poly.pdbx_strand_id
1 'polypeptide(L)'
;KIVYSSHPMYEEFQTTLCKHFKAFDILRKTGWFIGEFVWNFADFKTAQTITRVGGNKKGVFTRSRQPKAVAHLLRKRYFAIGQEVD
;
A
#
# COMPACT_ATOMS: atom_id res chain seq x y z
N LYS A 1 -23.30 5.26 13.88
CA LYS A 1 -22.62 5.34 12.56
C LYS A 1 -21.72 6.58 12.56
N ILE A 2 -20.44 6.41 12.91
CA ILE A 2 -19.45 7.44 12.64
C ILE A 2 -18.70 6.97 11.40
N VAL A 3 -19.08 7.54 10.26
CA VAL A 3 -18.33 7.43 9.01
C VAL A 3 -17.08 8.28 9.24
N TYR A 4 -15.93 7.66 9.50
CA TYR A 4 -14.67 8.40 9.47
C TYR A 4 -14.42 8.80 8.02
N SER A 5 -14.71 10.06 7.74
CA SER A 5 -14.44 10.72 6.47
C SER A 5 -12.95 10.61 6.13
N SER A 6 -12.71 10.40 4.84
CA SER A 6 -11.52 10.76 4.08
C SER A 6 -10.56 11.70 4.83
N HIS A 7 -9.53 11.13 5.45
CA HIS A 7 -8.45 11.87 6.09
C HIS A 7 -7.32 12.12 5.06
N PRO A 8 -6.65 13.29 5.06
CA PRO A 8 -5.61 13.69 4.08
C PRO A 8 -4.47 12.67 3.90
N MET A 9 -4.18 11.90 4.95
CA MET A 9 -3.21 10.80 4.95
C MET A 9 -3.46 9.72 3.87
N TYR A 10 -4.69 9.61 3.35
CA TYR A 10 -5.05 8.60 2.35
C TYR A 10 -4.59 8.95 0.92
N GLU A 11 -4.52 10.24 0.59
CA GLU A 11 -3.96 10.73 -0.68
C GLU A 11 -2.43 10.67 -0.66
N GLU A 12 -1.81 11.02 0.47
CA GLU A 12 -0.36 10.94 0.63
C GLU A 12 0.18 9.50 0.53
N PHE A 13 -0.58 8.51 1.02
CA PHE A 13 -0.19 7.11 0.92
C PHE A 13 -0.20 6.60 -0.53
N GLN A 14 -1.23 6.97 -1.30
CA GLN A 14 -1.33 6.62 -2.72
C GLN A 14 -0.20 7.25 -3.53
N THR A 15 0.09 8.52 -3.25
CA THR A 15 1.15 9.26 -3.95
C THR A 15 2.53 8.68 -3.66
N THR A 16 2.78 8.25 -2.42
CA THR A 16 4.04 7.64 -2.01
C THR A 16 4.26 6.29 -2.71
N LEU A 17 3.26 5.41 -2.75
CA LEU A 17 3.41 4.08 -3.39
C LEU A 17 3.66 4.17 -4.89
N CYS A 18 2.92 5.03 -5.61
CA CYS A 18 3.10 5.21 -7.05
C CYS A 18 4.52 5.69 -7.43
N LYS A 19 5.18 6.48 -6.57
CA LYS A 19 6.56 6.93 -6.81
C LYS A 19 7.57 5.79 -6.79
N HIS A 20 7.35 4.76 -5.97
CA HIS A 20 8.27 3.64 -5.83
C HIS A 20 8.17 2.64 -7.00
N PHE A 21 7.00 2.51 -7.63
CA PHE A 21 6.81 1.56 -8.74
C PHE A 21 7.78 1.80 -9.90
N LYS A 22 8.03 3.06 -10.28
CA LYS A 22 9.02 3.39 -11.32
C LYS A 22 10.43 2.92 -10.97
N ALA A 23 10.83 3.07 -9.71
CA ALA A 23 12.14 2.60 -9.24
C ALA A 23 12.22 1.07 -9.28
N PHE A 24 11.16 0.38 -8.84
CA PHE A 24 11.09 -1.08 -8.91
C PHE A 24 11.11 -1.59 -10.36
N ASP A 25 10.47 -0.91 -11.31
CA ASP A 25 10.50 -1.29 -12.73
C ASP A 25 11.91 -1.19 -13.31
N ILE A 26 12.69 -0.17 -12.89
CA ILE A 26 14.10 -0.05 -13.27
C ILE A 26 14.92 -1.19 -12.67
N LEU A 27 14.72 -1.50 -11.38
CA LEU A 27 15.43 -2.58 -10.69
C LEU A 27 15.07 -3.96 -11.25
N ARG A 28 13.81 -4.21 -11.64
CA ARG A 28 13.42 -5.47 -12.29
C ARG A 28 14.23 -5.73 -13.56
N LYS A 29 14.57 -4.69 -14.33
CA LYS A 29 15.38 -4.80 -15.56
C LYS A 29 16.85 -5.16 -15.29
N THR A 30 17.36 -5.00 -14.06
CA THR A 30 18.75 -5.37 -13.73
C THR A 30 18.93 -6.85 -13.43
N GLY A 31 17.85 -7.64 -13.42
CA GLY A 31 17.89 -9.11 -13.33
C GLY A 31 18.11 -9.70 -11.92
N TRP A 32 18.52 -8.90 -10.93
CA TRP A 32 18.72 -9.36 -9.55
C TRP A 32 17.56 -9.01 -8.60
N PHE A 33 16.68 -8.09 -9.00
CA PHE A 33 15.55 -7.68 -8.19
C PHE A 33 14.35 -8.61 -8.41
N ILE A 34 14.17 -9.55 -7.48
CA ILE A 34 13.21 -10.65 -7.64
C ILE A 34 11.81 -10.39 -7.07
N GLY A 35 11.60 -9.28 -6.35
CA GLY A 35 10.29 -9.03 -5.77
C GLY A 35 10.14 -7.73 -4.98
N GLU A 36 8.89 -7.30 -4.84
CA GLU A 36 8.47 -6.16 -4.04
C GLU A 36 7.36 -6.60 -3.07
N PHE A 37 7.43 -6.14 -1.81
CA PHE A 37 6.45 -6.51 -0.78
C PHE A 37 6.00 -5.28 0.02
N VAL A 38 4.69 -5.03 0.06
CA VAL A 38 4.13 -3.82 0.65
C VAL A 38 3.93 -3.98 2.15
N TRP A 39 4.39 -2.99 2.92
CA TRP A 39 4.09 -2.87 4.34
C TRP A 39 2.98 -1.83 4.59
N ASN A 40 1.85 -2.17 5.22
CA ASN A 40 1.40 -3.49 5.66
C ASN A 40 0.16 -3.91 4.84
N PHE A 41 -0.19 -5.19 4.87
CA PHE A 41 -1.43 -5.67 4.29
C PHE A 41 -2.65 -4.96 4.90
N ALA A 42 -2.79 -4.90 6.23
CA ALA A 42 -3.95 -4.30 6.88
C ALA A 42 -3.56 -3.40 8.06
N ASP A 43 -4.42 -2.43 8.38
CA ASP A 43 -4.24 -1.61 9.58
C ASP A 43 -4.23 -2.47 10.84
N PHE A 44 -3.32 -2.17 11.77
CA PHE A 44 -3.13 -2.94 13.00
C PHE A 44 -2.92 -2.04 14.22
N LYS A 45 -3.20 -2.58 15.42
CA LYS A 45 -3.01 -1.85 16.68
C LYS A 45 -1.53 -1.69 16.99
N THR A 46 -1.16 -0.53 17.51
CA THR A 46 0.18 -0.28 18.07
C THR A 46 0.03 0.32 19.45
N ALA A 47 1.12 0.37 20.23
CA ALA A 47 1.16 1.20 21.43
C ALA A 47 0.70 2.64 21.11
N GLN A 48 0.04 3.27 22.07
CA GLN A 48 -0.47 4.62 21.91
C GLN A 48 0.70 5.61 21.90
N THR A 49 0.85 6.34 20.80
CA THR A 49 1.82 7.42 20.66
C THR A 49 1.14 8.60 19.98
N ILE A 50 1.65 9.82 20.20
CA ILE A 50 1.15 11.03 19.53
C ILE A 50 1.21 10.92 18.00
N THR A 51 2.12 10.10 17.48
CA THR A 51 2.32 9.86 16.04
C THR A 51 1.43 8.76 15.46
N ARG A 52 0.63 8.04 16.28
CA ARG A 52 -0.16 6.88 15.85
C ARG A 52 -1.57 6.88 16.43
N VAL A 53 -2.37 7.84 15.97
CA VAL A 53 -3.79 7.95 16.32
C VAL A 53 -4.53 6.66 15.94
N GLY A 54 -4.92 5.88 16.95
CA GLY A 54 -5.67 4.63 16.74
C GLY A 54 -4.87 3.49 16.09
N GLY A 55 -3.54 3.51 16.16
CA GLY A 55 -2.66 2.44 15.67
C GLY A 55 -1.92 2.74 14.36
N ASN A 56 -1.43 1.71 13.69
CA ASN A 56 -0.81 1.83 12.37
C ASN A 56 -1.88 1.84 11.27
N LYS A 57 -1.90 2.92 10.47
CA LYS A 57 -2.83 3.15 9.36
C LYS A 57 -2.23 2.99 7.96
N LYS A 58 -1.03 2.41 7.87
CA LYS A 58 -0.30 2.13 6.63
C LYS A 58 -0.76 0.85 5.92
N GLY A 59 -1.87 0.25 6.36
CA GLY A 59 -2.43 -0.93 5.71
C GLY A 59 -2.91 -0.60 4.29
N VAL A 60 -2.72 -1.50 3.33
CA VAL A 60 -3.37 -1.48 2.01
C VAL A 60 -4.88 -1.74 2.15
N PHE A 61 -5.27 -2.42 3.22
CA PHE A 61 -6.64 -2.63 3.68
C PHE A 61 -6.85 -1.95 5.03
N THR A 62 -8.11 -1.59 5.32
CA THR A 62 -8.50 -1.24 6.69
C THR A 62 -8.39 -2.47 7.61
N ARG A 63 -8.46 -2.26 8.93
CA ARG A 63 -8.46 -3.37 9.90
C ARG A 63 -9.61 -4.36 9.66
N SER A 64 -10.75 -3.90 9.14
CA SER A 64 -11.90 -4.74 8.77
C SER A 64 -11.82 -5.28 7.34
N ARG A 65 -10.63 -5.26 6.73
CA ARG A 65 -10.34 -5.80 5.39
C ARG A 65 -11.10 -5.11 4.26
N GLN A 66 -11.61 -3.90 4.49
CA GLN A 66 -12.15 -3.08 3.41
C GLN A 66 -10.99 -2.50 2.60
N PRO A 67 -11.02 -2.62 1.26
CA PRO A 67 -9.94 -2.15 0.40
C PRO A 67 -9.81 -0.63 0.47
N LYS A 68 -8.57 -0.16 0.53
CA LYS A 68 -8.25 1.24 0.30
C LYS A 68 -8.01 1.49 -1.19
N ALA A 69 -8.02 2.73 -1.65
CA ALA A 69 -7.75 3.08 -3.05
C ALA A 69 -6.44 2.45 -3.57
N VAL A 70 -5.41 2.41 -2.74
CA VAL A 70 -4.12 1.81 -3.06
C VAL A 70 -4.17 0.29 -3.28
N ALA A 71 -5.15 -0.41 -2.69
CA ALA A 71 -5.37 -1.84 -2.95
C ALA A 71 -5.72 -2.09 -4.41
N HIS A 72 -6.52 -1.20 -5.02
CA HIS A 72 -6.88 -1.29 -6.42
C HIS A 72 -5.69 -1.01 -7.34
N LEU A 73 -4.81 -0.08 -6.96
CA LEU A 73 -3.57 0.22 -7.70
C LEU A 73 -2.60 -0.97 -7.66
N LEU A 74 -2.36 -1.54 -6.46
CA LEU A 74 -1.51 -2.71 -6.30
C LEU A 74 -2.06 -3.93 -7.03
N ARG A 75 -3.38 -4.15 -6.99
CA ARG A 75 -4.03 -5.22 -7.77
C ARG A 75 -3.74 -5.08 -9.26
N LYS A 76 -3.91 -3.87 -9.83
CA LYS A 76 -3.62 -3.63 -11.25
C LYS A 76 -2.16 -3.91 -11.59
N ARG A 77 -1.22 -3.44 -10.75
CA ARG A 77 0.22 -3.63 -10.95
C ARG A 77 0.61 -5.11 -10.89
N TYR A 78 0.26 -5.82 -9.82
CA TYR A 78 0.66 -7.22 -9.66
C TYR A 78 -0.01 -8.14 -10.69
N PHE A 79 -1.23 -7.82 -11.12
CA PHE A 79 -1.85 -8.52 -12.22
C PHE A 79 -1.06 -8.36 -13.53
N ALA A 80 -0.67 -7.13 -13.88
CA ALA A 80 0.14 -6.87 -15.07
C ALA A 80 1.51 -7.56 -15.01
N ILE A 81 2.20 -7.47 -13.86
CA ILE A 81 3.49 -8.14 -13.65
C ILE A 81 3.37 -9.67 -13.77
N GLY A 82 2.30 -10.26 -13.23
CA GLY A 82 2.05 -11.70 -13.36
C GLY A 82 1.93 -12.14 -14.82
N GLN A 83 1.23 -11.35 -15.64
CA GLN A 83 1.08 -11.62 -17.08
C GLN A 83 2.36 -11.45 -17.90
N GLU A 84 3.37 -10.72 -17.40
CA GLU A 84 4.67 -10.59 -18.07
C GLU A 84 5.60 -11.79 -17.82
N VAL A 85 5.34 -12.56 -16.76
CA VAL A 85 6.18 -13.70 -16.34
C VAL A 85 5.69 -15.03 -16.94
N ASP A 86 4.41 -15.11 -17.31
CA ASP A 86 3.81 -16.22 -18.06
C ASP A 86 4.17 -16.16 -19.56
#